data_AF-A0A1U7XHE7-F1
#
_entry.id   AF-A0A1U7XHE7-F1
#
_cell.length_a   1.000
_cell.length_b   1.000
_cell.length_c   1.000
_cell.angle_alpha   90.00
_cell.angle_beta   90.00
_cell.angle_gamma   90.00
#
_symmetry.space_group_name_H-M   'P 1'
#
loop_
_entity.id
_entity.type
_entity.pdbx_description
1 polymer ?
#
loop_
_entity_poly.entity_id
_entity_poly.type
_entity_poly.pdbx_seq_one_letter_code
_entity_poly.pdbx_strand_id
1 'polypeptide(L)'
;MAKAYTIEEFNQYISEICNIDGRVKPYLFNIGYDRWSAAHSIVNRSMVMTSNIAESMNSVNKAARDLPIYDLLDYLMKLVGAWNNTNRNAALATGTMLSTKYEIMLREKIIALRSMTVTPSNKHLYT
;
A
#
# COMPACT_ATOMS: atom_id res chain seq x y z
N MET A 1 10.03 13.62 -9.78
CA MET A 1 11.17 12.75 -9.38
C MET A 1 10.76 11.34 -9.02
N ALA A 2 10.04 11.07 -7.91
CA ALA A 2 9.52 9.72 -7.63
C ALA A 2 8.51 9.21 -8.67
N LYS A 3 7.78 10.14 -9.32
CA LYS A 3 6.83 9.90 -10.41
C LYS A 3 7.42 9.97 -11.82
N ALA A 4 8.73 10.21 -11.97
CA ALA A 4 9.36 10.17 -13.28
C ALA A 4 9.45 8.72 -13.72
N TYR A 5 8.92 8.41 -14.90
CA TYR A 5 8.90 7.03 -15.43
C TYR A 5 10.07 6.77 -16.37
N THR A 6 10.71 7.83 -16.86
CA THR A 6 11.91 7.75 -17.70
C THR A 6 13.14 8.31 -16.97
N ILE A 7 14.32 7.87 -17.39
CA ILE A 7 15.59 8.31 -16.83
C ILE A 7 15.83 9.79 -17.19
N GLU A 8 15.37 10.23 -18.36
CA GLU A 8 15.48 11.61 -18.84
C GLU A 8 14.70 12.57 -17.93
N GLU A 9 13.43 12.28 -17.65
CA GLU A 9 12.61 13.07 -16.72
C GLU A 9 13.22 13.09 -15.32
N PHE A 10 13.71 11.93 -14.86
CA PHE A 10 14.38 11.83 -13.55
C PHE A 10 15.61 12.75 -13.47
N ASN A 11 16.46 12.73 -14.49
CA ASN A 11 17.67 13.54 -14.55
C ASN A 11 17.35 15.04 -14.62
N GLN A 12 16.31 15.43 -15.36
CA GLN A 12 15.84 16.82 -15.40
C GLN A 12 15.43 17.29 -14.00
N TYR A 13 14.55 16.54 -13.32
CA TYR A 13 14.12 16.90 -11.96
C TYR A 13 15.28 16.92 -10.96
N ILE A 14 16.25 15.99 -11.08
CA ILE A 14 17.42 15.96 -10.19
C ILE A 14 18.23 17.23 -10.40
N SER A 15 18.47 17.63 -11.65
CA SER A 15 19.19 18.86 -11.98
C SER A 15 18.50 20.09 -11.39
N GLU A 16 17.17 20.21 -11.57
CA GLU A 16 16.38 21.32 -11.03
C GLU A 16 16.46 21.41 -9.50
N ILE A 17 16.32 20.28 -8.78
CA ILE A 17 16.41 20.28 -7.31
C ILE A 17 17.84 20.56 -6.83
N CYS A 18 18.86 20.05 -7.52
CA CYS A 18 20.26 20.35 -7.18
C CYS A 18 20.59 21.83 -7.35
N ASN A 19 19.94 22.51 -8.31
CA ASN A 19 20.07 23.95 -8.48
C ASN A 19 19.42 24.74 -7.33
N ILE A 20 18.39 24.20 -6.68
CA ILE A 20 17.73 24.81 -5.51
C ILE A 20 18.57 24.56 -4.24
N ASP A 21 18.98 23.31 -3.99
CA ASP A 21 19.85 22.95 -2.87
C ASP A 21 20.78 21.79 -3.27
N GLY A 22 22.06 22.11 -3.40
CA GLY A 22 23.09 21.14 -3.77
C GLY A 22 23.28 20.00 -2.76
N ARG A 23 22.80 20.14 -1.51
CA ARG A 23 22.88 19.09 -0.48
C ARG A 23 21.92 17.93 -0.74
N VAL A 24 20.92 18.14 -1.59
CA VAL A 24 19.90 17.12 -1.88
C VAL A 24 20.49 15.95 -2.66
N LYS A 25 21.44 16.19 -3.57
CA LYS A 25 22.07 15.12 -4.36
C LYS A 25 22.77 14.06 -3.52
N PRO A 26 23.72 14.40 -2.62
CA PRO A 26 24.38 13.40 -1.79
C PRO A 26 23.39 12.72 -0.81
N TYR A 27 22.39 13.45 -0.30
CA TYR A 27 21.36 12.85 0.54
C TYR A 27 20.55 11.78 -0.20
N LEU A 28 20.03 12.09 -1.39
CA LEU A 28 19.23 11.15 -2.20
C LEU A 28 20.07 10.00 -2.75
N PHE A 29 21.35 10.24 -3.05
CA PHE A 29 22.29 9.20 -3.45
C PHE A 29 22.54 8.21 -2.31
N ASN A 30 22.70 8.68 -1.07
CA ASN A 30 22.88 7.83 0.11
C ASN A 30 21.67 6.91 0.38
N ILE A 31 20.46 7.33 0.01
CA ILE A 31 19.26 6.50 0.12
C ILE A 31 19.28 5.39 -0.95
N GLY A 32 19.88 5.64 -2.12
CA GLY A 32 19.91 4.75 -3.28
C GLY A 32 18.73 4.99 -4.22
N TYR A 33 19.00 5.42 -5.46
CA TYR A 33 17.95 5.78 -6.43
C TYR A 33 17.02 4.62 -6.78
N ASP A 34 17.55 3.40 -6.81
CA ASP A 34 16.80 2.16 -7.00
C ASP A 34 15.73 1.91 -5.93
N ARG A 35 15.86 2.54 -4.75
CA ARG A 35 14.92 2.34 -3.63
C ARG A 35 13.68 3.23 -3.71
N TRP A 36 13.81 4.42 -4.29
CA TRP A 36 12.76 5.46 -4.24
C TRP A 36 12.38 6.05 -5.60
N SER A 37 13.24 5.95 -6.62
CA SER A 37 12.93 6.40 -7.98
C SER A 37 12.25 5.28 -8.77
N ALA A 38 11.10 5.58 -9.38
CA ALA A 38 10.45 4.64 -10.30
C ALA A 38 11.31 4.37 -11.54
N ALA A 39 11.97 5.39 -12.09
CA ALA A 39 12.83 5.28 -13.28
C ALA A 39 14.06 4.38 -13.08
N HIS A 40 14.58 4.28 -11.85
CA HIS A 40 15.73 3.42 -11.51
C HIS A 40 15.32 2.12 -10.80
N SER A 41 14.02 1.87 -10.65
CA SER A 41 13.52 0.69 -9.96
C SER A 41 13.63 -0.57 -10.83
N ILE A 42 14.22 -1.64 -10.29
CA ILE A 42 14.26 -2.95 -10.95
C ILE A 42 12.85 -3.56 -11.06
N VAL A 43 11.97 -3.24 -10.11
CA VAL A 43 10.59 -3.74 -10.06
C VAL A 43 9.64 -2.66 -10.57
N ASN A 44 8.60 -3.04 -11.31
CA ASN A 44 7.58 -2.10 -11.77
C ASN A 44 6.80 -1.52 -10.56
N ARG A 45 7.17 -0.30 -10.13
CA ARG A 45 6.59 0.40 -8.98
C ARG A 45 5.37 1.26 -9.32
N SER A 46 4.88 1.22 -10.57
CA SER A 46 3.69 1.97 -10.99
C SER A 46 2.45 1.68 -10.14
N MET A 47 2.32 0.45 -9.59
CA MET A 47 1.22 0.08 -8.70
C MET A 47 1.39 0.51 -7.24
N VAL A 48 2.61 0.76 -6.76
CA VAL A 48 2.90 1.05 -5.34
C VAL A 48 2.77 2.55 -5.01
N MET A 49 2.70 3.41 -6.02
CA MET A 49 2.56 4.86 -5.88
C MET A 49 1.13 5.35 -5.59
N THR A 50 0.39 4.71 -4.68
CA THR A 50 -0.83 5.33 -4.14
C THR A 50 -0.52 6.05 -2.82
N SER A 51 0.17 7.20 -2.92
CA SER A 51 0.23 8.21 -1.85
C SER A 51 -1.15 8.47 -1.24
N ASN A 52 -2.19 8.30 -2.07
CA ASN A 52 -3.58 8.40 -1.73
C ASN A 52 -4.01 7.49 -0.54
N ILE A 53 -3.40 6.32 -0.32
CA ILE A 53 -3.79 5.46 0.82
C ILE A 53 -3.30 6.07 2.13
N ALA A 54 -2.02 6.42 2.22
CA ALA A 54 -1.46 7.03 3.42
C ALA A 54 -2.06 8.42 3.67
N GLU A 55 -2.25 9.22 2.62
CA GLU A 55 -2.91 10.53 2.70
C GLU A 55 -4.38 10.42 3.10
N SER A 56 -5.13 9.46 2.53
CA SER A 56 -6.54 9.22 2.89
C SER A 56 -6.67 8.69 4.32
N MET A 57 -5.80 7.78 4.75
CA MET A 57 -5.79 7.33 6.15
C MET A 57 -5.45 8.49 7.09
N ASN A 58 -4.46 9.32 6.75
CA ASN A 58 -4.09 10.47 7.56
C ASN A 58 -5.18 11.54 7.61
N SER A 59 -5.93 11.75 6.52
CA SER A 59 -7.02 12.72 6.48
C SER A 59 -8.22 12.25 7.31
N VAL A 60 -8.60 10.98 7.18
CA VAL A 60 -9.70 10.37 7.95
C VAL A 60 -9.37 10.31 9.44
N ASN A 61 -8.11 10.02 9.78
CA ASN A 61 -7.68 9.90 11.19
C ASN A 61 -7.27 11.23 11.81
N LYS A 62 -7.37 12.36 11.08
CA LYS A 62 -6.81 13.64 11.52
C LYS A 62 -7.27 14.04 12.91
N ALA A 63 -8.57 13.87 13.21
CA ALA A 63 -9.20 14.20 14.48
C ALA A 63 -9.00 13.13 15.56
N ALA A 64 -8.76 11.88 15.18
CA ALA A 64 -8.53 10.78 16.12
C ALA A 64 -7.12 10.81 16.73
N ARG A 65 -6.17 11.54 16.14
CA ARG A 65 -4.78 11.63 16.63
C ARG A 65 -4.63 12.30 17.99
N ASP A 66 -5.60 13.13 18.38
CA ASP A 66 -5.61 13.80 19.67
C ASP A 66 -6.24 12.95 20.78
N LEU A 67 -6.73 11.75 20.44
CA LEU A 67 -7.32 10.82 21.39
C LEU A 67 -6.25 10.07 22.21
N PRO A 68 -6.56 9.66 23.45
CA PRO A 68 -5.78 8.68 24.18
C PRO A 68 -5.55 7.40 23.35
N ILE A 69 -4.44 6.69 23.62
CA ILE A 69 -4.02 5.52 22.83
C ILE A 69 -5.13 4.47 22.71
N TYR A 70 -5.88 4.22 23.79
CA TYR A 70 -6.98 3.26 23.78
C TYR A 70 -8.09 3.65 22.81
N ASP A 71 -8.53 4.91 22.87
CA ASP A 71 -9.62 5.43 22.03
C ASP A 71 -9.20 5.53 20.56
N LEU A 72 -7.93 5.87 20.31
CA LEU A 72 -7.35 5.83 18.96
C LEU A 72 -7.36 4.41 18.38
N LEU A 73 -6.98 3.40 19.16
CA LEU A 73 -6.98 2.01 18.71
C LEU A 73 -8.40 1.51 18.42
N ASP A 74 -9.35 1.78 19.32
CA ASP A 74 -10.75 1.41 19.11
C ASP A 74 -11.33 2.09 17.85
N TYR A 75 -11.03 3.37 17.65
CA TYR A 75 -11.41 4.10 16.44
C TYR A 75 -10.84 3.45 15.16
N LEU A 76 -9.54 3.13 15.14
CA LEU A 76 -8.89 2.50 13.99
C LEU A 76 -9.45 1.11 13.69
N MET A 77 -9.72 0.31 14.73
CA MET A 77 -10.33 -1.02 14.58
C MET A 77 -11.72 -0.91 13.95
N LYS A 78 -12.55 0.03 14.41
CA LYS A 78 -13.88 0.29 13.85
C LYS A 78 -13.80 0.76 12.40
N LEU A 79 -12.85 1.65 12.08
CA LEU A 79 -12.63 2.15 10.73
C LEU A 79 -12.31 1.02 9.74
N VAL A 80 -11.33 0.18 10.08
CA VAL A 80 -10.91 -0.96 9.25
C VAL A 80 -12.04 -1.98 9.13
N GLY A 81 -12.76 -2.25 10.22
CA GLY A 81 -13.92 -3.14 10.22
C GLY A 81 -15.03 -2.66 9.29
N ALA A 82 -15.39 -1.37 9.35
CA ALA A 82 -16.39 -0.76 8.51
C ALA A 82 -15.98 -0.78 7.02
N TRP A 83 -14.72 -0.47 6.73
CA TRP A 83 -14.19 -0.53 5.37
C TRP A 83 -14.24 -1.95 4.80
N ASN A 84 -13.79 -2.95 5.57
CA ASN A 84 -13.81 -4.35 5.13
C ASN A 84 -15.24 -4.85 4.90
N ASN A 85 -16.18 -4.49 5.78
CA ASN A 85 -17.58 -4.85 5.61
C ASN A 85 -18.18 -4.22 4.34
N THR A 86 -17.91 -2.92 4.12
CA THR A 86 -18.35 -2.20 2.91
C THR A 86 -17.81 -2.86 1.64
N ASN A 87 -16.51 -3.14 1.59
CA ASN A 87 -15.88 -3.80 0.43
C ASN A 87 -16.42 -5.21 0.21
N ARG A 88 -16.62 -6.00 1.28
CA ARG A 88 -17.22 -7.33 1.19
C ARG A 88 -18.63 -7.27 0.61
N ASN A 89 -19.46 -6.35 1.09
CA ASN A 89 -20.83 -6.18 0.59
C ASN A 89 -20.85 -5.72 -0.86
N ALA A 90 -19.96 -4.79 -1.24
CA ALA A 90 -19.79 -4.36 -2.62
C ALA A 90 -19.37 -5.52 -3.54
N ALA A 91 -18.42 -6.34 -3.10
CA ALA A 91 -17.97 -7.52 -3.85
C ALA A 91 -19.10 -8.55 -4.02
N LEU A 92 -19.89 -8.80 -2.98
CA LEU A 92 -21.06 -9.69 -3.05
C LEU A 92 -22.17 -9.16 -3.96
N ALA A 93 -22.36 -7.84 -4.00
CA ALA A 93 -23.31 -7.18 -4.90
C ALA A 93 -22.81 -7.11 -6.35
N THR A 94 -21.50 -7.33 -6.57
CA THR A 94 -20.90 -7.26 -7.90
C THR A 94 -21.06 -8.60 -8.61
N GLY A 95 -21.96 -8.67 -9.59
CA GLY A 95 -22.21 -9.86 -10.42
C GLY A 95 -21.27 -10.03 -11.62
N THR A 96 -20.21 -9.22 -11.74
CA THR A 96 -19.28 -9.31 -12.88
C THR A 96 -18.41 -10.56 -12.76
N MET A 97 -18.53 -11.47 -13.72
CA MET A 97 -17.57 -12.56 -13.85
C MET A 97 -16.21 -12.00 -14.25
N LEU A 98 -15.15 -12.51 -13.61
CA LEU A 98 -13.79 -12.30 -14.07
C LEU A 98 -13.62 -12.99 -15.44
N SER A 99 -12.50 -12.73 -16.14
CA SER A 99 -12.21 -13.51 -17.35
C SER A 99 -12.11 -15.01 -17.00
N THR A 100 -12.43 -15.88 -17.95
CA THR A 100 -12.54 -17.33 -17.74
C THR A 100 -11.34 -17.92 -16.99
N LYS A 101 -10.13 -17.46 -17.29
CA LYS A 101 -8.89 -17.88 -16.62
C LYS A 101 -8.90 -17.56 -15.11
N TYR A 102 -9.31 -16.35 -14.73
CA TYR A 102 -9.31 -15.91 -13.34
C TYR A 102 -10.49 -16.48 -12.54
N GLU A 103 -11.64 -16.70 -13.18
CA GLU A 103 -12.76 -17.43 -12.56
C GLU A 103 -12.37 -18.86 -12.17
N ILE A 104 -11.68 -19.59 -13.06
CA ILE A 104 -11.19 -20.95 -12.77
C ILE A 104 -10.22 -20.92 -11.58
N MET A 105 -9.21 -20.04 -11.60
CA MET A 105 -8.27 -19.90 -10.49
C MET A 105 -8.96 -19.53 -9.17
N LEU A 106 -9.95 -18.63 -9.21
CA LEU A 106 -10.70 -18.23 -8.02
C LEU A 106 -11.47 -19.42 -7.43
N ARG A 107 -12.15 -20.20 -8.29
CA ARG A 107 -12.88 -21.40 -7.87
C ARG A 107 -11.97 -22.45 -7.25
N GLU A 108 -10.82 -22.73 -7.87
CA GLU A 108 -9.83 -23.67 -7.32
C GLU A 108 -9.35 -23.23 -5.93
N LYS A 109 -9.04 -21.94 -5.76
CA LYS A 109 -8.64 -21.39 -4.46
C LYS A 109 -9.76 -21.49 -3.42
N ILE A 110 -11.00 -21.20 -3.78
CA ILE A 110 -12.15 -21.34 -2.87
C ILE A 110 -12.32 -22.79 -2.43
N ILE A 111 -12.17 -23.75 -3.34
CA ILE A 111 -12.25 -25.19 -3.01
C ILE A 111 -11.12 -25.57 -2.06
N ALA A 112 -9.89 -25.14 -2.32
CA ALA A 112 -8.75 -25.40 -1.45
C ALA A 112 -8.93 -24.76 -0.05
N LEU A 113 -9.43 -23.53 0.01
CA LEU A 113 -9.71 -22.81 1.27
C LEU A 113 -10.68 -23.57 2.18
N ARG A 114 -11.64 -24.32 1.61
CA ARG A 114 -12.62 -25.09 2.39
C ARG A 114 -12.00 -26.27 3.15
N SER A 115 -10.86 -26.79 2.71
CA SER A 115 -10.14 -27.86 3.40
C SER A 115 -9.02 -27.36 4.31
N MET A 116 -8.79 -26.03 4.38
CA MET A 116 -7.79 -25.45 5.26
C MET A 116 -8.34 -25.33 6.69
N THR A 117 -7.63 -25.92 7.64
CA THR A 117 -7.88 -25.75 9.08
C THR A 117 -7.13 -24.52 9.60
N VAL A 118 -7.85 -23.57 10.20
CA VAL A 118 -7.25 -22.42 10.87
C VAL A 118 -6.66 -22.90 12.21
N THR A 119 -5.36 -22.74 12.38
CA THR A 119 -4.70 -22.99 13.67
C THR A 119 -4.53 -21.67 14.43
N PRO A 120 -4.86 -21.63 15.73
CA PRO A 120 -4.64 -20.45 16.53
C PRO A 120 -3.14 -20.12 16.65
N SER A 121 -2.80 -18.83 16.56
CA SER A 121 -1.43 -18.30 16.55
C SER A 121 -0.86 -18.10 17.98
N ASN A 122 -1.31 -18.90 18.93
CA ASN A 122 -0.87 -18.84 20.33
C ASN A 122 0.43 -19.62 20.61
N LYS A 123 1.17 -20.04 19.57
CA LYS A 123 2.44 -20.79 19.67
C LYS A 123 3.71 -19.94 19.64
N HIS A 124 3.61 -18.65 19.92
CA HIS A 124 4.78 -17.82 20.25
C HIS A 124 4.65 -17.32 21.68
N LEU A 125 4.95 -18.22 22.63
CA LEU A 125 5.38 -17.81 23.96
C LEU A 125 6.73 -17.12 23.76
N TYR A 126 6.73 -15.79 23.83
CA TYR A 126 7.98 -15.03 24.00
C TYR A 126 8.62 -15.56 25.29
N THR A 127 9.72 -16.29 25.13
CA THR A 127 10.61 -16.68 26.24
C THR A 127 11.84 -15.79 26.17
#